data_AF-A0A936QJA8-F1
#
_entry.id   AF-A0A936QJA8-F1
#
_cell.length_a   1.000
_cell.length_b   1.000
_cell.length_c   1.000
_cell.angle_alpha   90.00
_cell.angle_beta   90.00
_cell.angle_gamma   90.00
#
_symmetry.space_group_name_H-M   'P 1'
#
loop_
_entity.id
_entity.type
_entity.pdbx_description
1 polymer ?
#
loop_
_entity_poly.entity_id
_entity_poly.type
_entity_poly.pdbx_seq_one_letter_code
_entity_poly.pdbx_strand_id
1 'polypeptide(L)'
;MFGDATASVAAQRSGTATNPITLMAFPGDEGRVTLDSQNVRAGIYANGQDYWQIHGLRLVNSLDWAIASNVRTSADLNYVHTLDELTVGWRIENCLIRDVVASAGGNSGGIGMWHSKDWIVRNNRFTHIGRWNCRGSTRFWDGALAV
;
A
#
# COMPACT_ATOMS: atom_id res chain seq x y z
N MET A 1 -19.33 -1.65 -3.56
CA MET A 1 -18.76 -0.29 -3.60
C MET A 1 -17.84 -0.15 -2.39
N PHE A 2 -16.52 -0.20 -2.58
CA PHE A 2 -15.61 0.25 -1.52
C PHE A 2 -15.72 1.76 -1.55
N GLY A 3 -16.65 2.30 -0.76
CA GLY A 3 -16.62 3.72 -0.43
C GLY A 3 -15.22 4.06 0.05
N ASP A 4 -14.69 5.18 -0.41
CA ASP A 4 -13.35 5.73 -0.12
C ASP A 4 -12.69 4.97 1.02
N ALA A 5 -11.76 4.07 0.70
CA ALA A 5 -11.02 3.38 1.74
C ALA A 5 -10.45 4.47 2.64
N THR A 6 -10.94 4.56 3.88
CA THR A 6 -10.52 5.62 4.80
C THR A 6 -9.02 5.45 4.96
N ALA A 7 -8.27 6.42 4.46
CA ALA A 7 -6.82 6.38 4.41
C ALA A 7 -6.25 7.65 5.05
N SER A 8 -5.11 7.53 5.73
CA SER A 8 -4.41 8.71 6.24
C SER A 8 -3.87 9.57 5.09
N VAL A 9 -3.42 8.92 4.02
CA VAL A 9 -3.01 9.55 2.76
C VAL A 9 -3.65 8.79 1.60
N ALA A 10 -4.42 9.48 0.77
CA ALA A 10 -4.97 8.93 -0.47
C ALA A 10 -4.32 9.64 -1.66
N ALA A 11 -3.74 8.88 -2.58
CA ALA A 11 -3.25 9.42 -3.84
C ALA A 11 -4.42 9.96 -4.68
N GLN A 12 -4.29 11.20 -5.16
CA GLN A 12 -5.34 11.89 -5.94
C GLN A 12 -4.96 12.07 -7.42
N ARG A 13 -3.72 11.74 -7.78
CA ARG A 13 -3.16 11.89 -9.13
C ARG A 13 -2.01 10.92 -9.33
N SER A 14 -1.79 10.53 -10.58
CA SER A 14 -0.64 9.73 -11.00
C SER A 14 0.59 10.60 -11.24
N GLY A 15 1.77 10.03 -11.00
CA GLY A 15 3.01 10.49 -11.61
C GLY A 15 3.19 9.89 -13.00
N THR A 16 4.42 9.91 -13.49
CA THR A 16 4.83 9.15 -14.68
C THR A 16 6.10 8.34 -14.39
N ALA A 17 6.45 7.40 -15.25
CA ALA A 17 7.68 6.61 -15.12
C ALA A 17 8.95 7.48 -14.96
N THR A 18 8.99 8.65 -15.61
CA THR A 18 10.12 9.58 -15.58
C THR A 18 9.96 10.70 -14.54
N ASN A 19 8.73 10.98 -14.09
CA ASN A 19 8.44 11.98 -13.08
C ASN A 19 7.43 11.44 -12.05
N PRO A 20 7.87 10.51 -11.18
CA PRO A 20 7.01 9.91 -10.18
C PRO A 20 6.69 10.91 -9.05
N ILE A 21 5.55 10.72 -8.40
CA ILE A 21 5.21 11.51 -7.21
C ILE A 21 5.87 10.85 -6.00
N THR A 22 6.67 11.62 -5.26
CA THR A 22 7.42 11.09 -4.12
C THR A 22 6.88 11.64 -2.81
N LEU A 23 6.57 10.73 -1.88
CA LEU A 23 6.33 11.01 -0.47
C LEU A 23 7.48 10.42 0.33
N MET A 24 8.33 11.27 0.89
CA MET A 24 9.53 10.83 1.59
C MET A 24 9.80 11.62 2.86
N ALA A 25 10.51 10.99 3.80
CA ALA A 25 11.23 11.73 4.82
C ALA A 25 12.31 12.60 4.16
N PHE A 26 12.62 13.76 4.75
CA PHE A 26 13.76 14.54 4.30
C PHE A 26 15.04 13.71 4.48
N PRO A 27 16.02 13.79 3.56
CA PRO A 27 17.27 13.03 3.70
C PRO A 27 17.96 13.27 5.05
N GLY A 28 18.28 12.19 5.76
CA GLY A 28 18.83 12.22 7.12
C GLY A 28 17.80 12.04 8.24
N ASP A 29 16.50 12.12 7.93
CA ASP A 29 15.39 11.88 8.87
C ASP A 29 14.65 10.56 8.59
N GLU A 30 15.25 9.67 7.80
CA GLU A 30 14.68 8.36 7.52
C GLU A 30 14.44 7.58 8.81
N GLY A 31 13.24 7.01 8.94
CA GLY A 31 12.83 6.31 10.16
C GLY A 31 12.53 7.23 11.35
N ARG A 32 12.47 8.56 11.16
CA ARG A 32 12.01 9.51 12.19
C ARG A 32 10.62 10.04 11.91
N VAL A 33 10.30 10.26 10.63
CA VAL A 33 8.98 10.73 10.20
C VAL A 33 7.96 9.61 10.34
N THR A 34 6.92 9.83 11.13
CA THR A 34 5.87 8.85 11.43
C THR A 34 4.53 9.29 10.88
N LEU A 35 3.91 8.42 10.07
CA LEU A 35 2.49 8.44 9.78
C LEU A 35 1.81 7.47 10.76
N ASP A 36 1.19 8.02 11.80
CA ASP A 36 0.35 7.28 12.73
C ASP A 36 -1.09 7.30 12.23
N SER A 37 -1.56 6.15 11.78
CA SER A 37 -2.88 6.01 11.18
C SER A 37 -3.99 5.88 12.21
N GLN A 38 -3.70 5.72 13.50
CA GLN A 38 -4.71 5.68 14.58
C GLN A 38 -5.93 4.79 14.26
N ASN A 39 -5.66 3.59 13.73
CA ASN A 39 -6.63 2.56 13.33
C ASN A 39 -7.48 2.90 12.09
N VAL A 40 -7.04 3.87 11.27
CA VAL A 40 -7.57 4.10 9.93
C VAL A 40 -7.23 2.91 9.02
N ARG A 41 -8.17 2.54 8.13
CA ARG A 41 -8.13 1.30 7.30
C ARG A 41 -6.97 1.21 6.31
N ALA A 42 -6.38 2.33 5.92
CA ALA A 42 -5.13 2.33 5.18
C ALA A 42 -4.24 3.46 5.68
N GLY A 43 -2.94 3.21 5.80
CA GLY A 43 -2.01 4.33 5.97
C GLY A 43 -1.93 5.15 4.70
N ILE A 44 -1.50 4.52 3.62
CA ILE A 44 -1.40 5.12 2.28
C ILE A 44 -2.23 4.28 1.32
N TYR A 45 -3.07 4.94 0.53
CA TYR A 45 -3.92 4.28 -0.46
C TYR A 45 -3.66 4.81 -1.86
N ALA A 46 -3.47 3.89 -2.80
CA ALA A 46 -3.18 4.22 -4.18
C ALA A 46 -4.38 4.79 -4.93
N ASN A 47 -5.60 4.36 -4.60
CA ASN A 47 -6.82 4.85 -5.23
C ASN A 47 -6.75 4.86 -6.78
N GLY A 48 -6.21 3.79 -7.36
CA GLY A 48 -5.98 3.68 -8.80
C GLY A 48 -4.88 4.60 -9.38
N GLN A 49 -4.07 5.28 -8.58
CA GLN A 49 -3.06 6.22 -9.09
C GLN A 49 -1.70 5.54 -9.30
N ASP A 50 -0.96 5.92 -10.34
CA ASP A 50 0.31 5.29 -10.74
C ASP A 50 1.54 6.08 -10.33
N TYR A 51 2.70 5.41 -10.37
CA TYR A 51 4.03 6.00 -10.28
C TYR A 51 4.25 6.83 -9.02
N TRP A 52 3.87 6.28 -7.86
CA TRP A 52 4.19 6.83 -6.55
C TRP A 52 5.44 6.18 -5.94
N GLN A 53 6.19 6.97 -5.20
CA GLN A 53 7.37 6.52 -4.45
C GLN A 53 7.21 6.89 -2.98
N ILE A 54 7.36 5.90 -2.10
CA ILE A 54 7.30 6.04 -0.65
C ILE A 54 8.67 5.69 -0.08
N HIS A 55 9.30 6.63 0.63
CA HIS A 55 10.68 6.45 1.11
C HIS A 55 10.90 6.89 2.56
N GLY A 56 11.56 6.04 3.35
CA GLY A 56 12.12 6.46 4.64
C GLY A 56 11.11 6.76 5.74
N LEU A 57 9.84 6.37 5.58
CA LEU A 57 8.77 6.67 6.54
C LEU A 57 8.58 5.54 7.57
N ARG A 58 8.01 5.91 8.73
CA ARG A 58 7.40 4.96 9.67
C ARG A 58 5.90 4.98 9.49
N LEU A 59 5.32 3.85 9.07
CA LEU A 59 3.88 3.67 8.92
C LEU A 59 3.39 2.80 10.07
N VAL A 60 2.55 3.35 10.95
CA VAL A 60 2.17 2.70 12.20
C VAL A 60 0.67 2.74 12.46
N ASN A 61 0.18 1.75 13.21
CA ASN A 61 -1.16 1.70 13.77
C ASN A 61 -2.29 1.82 12.72
N SER A 62 -2.13 1.23 11.53
CA SER A 62 -3.25 1.13 10.59
C SER A 62 -4.10 -0.11 10.87
N LEU A 63 -5.39 -0.02 10.52
CA LEU A 63 -6.28 -1.17 10.42
C LEU A 63 -6.14 -1.75 9.01
N ASP A 64 -6.15 -3.07 8.86
CA ASP A 64 -5.98 -3.83 7.63
C ASP A 64 -4.65 -3.64 6.87
N TRP A 65 -4.28 -2.41 6.46
CA TRP A 65 -3.17 -2.17 5.53
C TRP A 65 -2.34 -0.93 5.90
N ALA A 66 -1.01 -0.99 5.83
CA ALA A 66 -0.21 0.24 5.93
C ALA A 66 -0.10 0.94 4.57
N ILE A 67 0.07 0.17 3.49
CA ILE A 67 -0.03 0.66 2.12
C ILE A 67 -0.95 -0.27 1.35
N ALA A 68 -1.89 0.26 0.57
CA ALA A 68 -2.74 -0.56 -0.27
C ALA A 68 -3.07 0.06 -1.62
N SER A 69 -3.36 -0.80 -2.60
CA SER A 69 -3.82 -0.43 -3.93
C SER A 69 -4.92 -1.36 -4.40
N ASN A 70 -5.90 -0.82 -5.11
CA ASN A 70 -6.99 -1.52 -5.78
C ASN A 70 -7.06 -1.15 -7.28
N VAL A 71 -8.00 -1.77 -7.99
CA VAL A 71 -8.34 -1.43 -9.39
C VAL A 71 -8.82 0.02 -9.51
N ARG A 72 -8.48 0.66 -10.65
CA ARG A 72 -9.01 1.97 -11.08
C ARG A 72 -10.53 2.02 -11.31
N THR A 73 -11.10 0.97 -11.89
CA THR A 73 -12.43 1.01 -12.54
C THR A 73 -13.41 -0.13 -12.22
N SER A 74 -12.97 -1.35 -11.91
CA SER A 74 -13.88 -2.48 -11.68
C SER A 74 -14.51 -2.45 -10.27
N ALA A 75 -15.83 -2.50 -10.26
CA ALA A 75 -16.61 -2.89 -9.07
C ALA A 75 -16.38 -4.37 -8.69
N ASP A 76 -15.70 -5.13 -9.56
CA ASP A 76 -15.33 -6.52 -9.35
C ASP A 76 -13.88 -6.63 -8.85
N LEU A 77 -13.75 -6.75 -7.53
CA LEU A 77 -12.45 -6.95 -6.87
C LEU A 77 -11.70 -8.21 -7.29
N ASN A 78 -12.30 -9.12 -8.05
CA ASN A 78 -11.65 -10.39 -8.40
C ASN A 78 -11.12 -10.40 -9.84
N TYR A 79 -11.36 -9.33 -10.62
CA TYR A 79 -11.06 -9.37 -12.05
C TYR A 79 -10.59 -8.02 -12.60
N VAL A 80 -9.58 -8.11 -13.47
CA VAL A 80 -9.06 -7.02 -14.30
C VAL A 80 -9.40 -7.37 -15.74
N HIS A 81 -10.17 -6.51 -16.40
CA HIS A 81 -10.62 -6.72 -17.78
C HIS A 81 -9.54 -6.33 -18.79
N THR A 82 -8.77 -5.28 -18.50
CA THR A 82 -7.68 -4.81 -19.36
C THR A 82 -6.49 -4.33 -18.54
N LEU A 83 -5.29 -4.35 -19.15
CA LEU A 83 -4.06 -3.88 -18.49
C LEU A 83 -4.12 -2.40 -18.05
N ASP A 84 -4.98 -1.60 -18.68
CA ASP A 84 -5.15 -0.18 -18.38
C ASP A 84 -5.91 0.06 -17.06
N GLU A 85 -6.54 -0.97 -16.49
CA GLU A 85 -7.22 -0.92 -15.19
C GLU A 85 -6.27 -1.18 -14.01
N LEU A 86 -5.04 -1.61 -14.30
CA LEU A 86 -4.02 -1.90 -13.30
C LEU A 86 -3.41 -0.60 -12.74
N THR A 87 -3.08 -0.63 -11.46
CA THR A 87 -2.22 0.38 -10.85
C THR A 87 -0.74 0.02 -11.05
N VAL A 88 0.11 0.94 -11.53
CA VAL A 88 1.48 0.59 -11.94
C VAL A 88 2.58 1.46 -11.33
N GLY A 89 3.79 0.90 -11.26
CA GLY A 89 5.03 1.69 -11.08
C GLY A 89 5.28 2.19 -9.65
N TRP A 90 4.65 1.59 -8.63
CA TRP A 90 4.84 1.98 -7.23
C TRP A 90 6.20 1.53 -6.69
N ARG A 91 6.86 2.39 -5.91
CA ARG A 91 8.06 2.01 -5.16
C ARG A 91 7.87 2.27 -3.68
N ILE A 92 8.17 1.27 -2.87
CA ILE A 92 8.03 1.34 -1.41
C ILE A 92 9.36 0.91 -0.83
N GLU A 93 10.07 1.84 -0.20
CA GLU A 93 11.48 1.66 0.06
C GLU A 93 11.93 2.23 1.40
N ASN A 94 12.86 1.55 2.06
CA ASN A 94 13.48 2.01 3.30
C ASN A 94 12.46 2.41 4.40
N CYS A 95 11.25 1.84 4.37
CA CYS A 95 10.21 2.15 5.33
C CYS A 95 10.22 1.18 6.52
N LEU A 96 9.79 1.65 7.68
CA LEU A 96 9.38 0.81 8.79
C LEU A 96 7.86 0.72 8.81
N ILE A 97 7.32 -0.48 8.61
CA ILE A 97 5.88 -0.75 8.63
C ILE A 97 5.59 -1.59 9.86
N ARG A 98 4.76 -1.08 10.77
CA ARG A 98 4.52 -1.77 12.03
C ARG A 98 3.16 -1.57 12.65
N ASP A 99 2.82 -2.51 13.53
CA ASP A 99 1.59 -2.47 14.34
C ASP A 99 0.34 -2.32 13.44
N VAL A 100 0.32 -3.08 12.33
CA VAL A 100 -0.85 -3.17 11.44
C VAL A 100 -1.81 -4.19 12.02
N VAL A 101 -3.01 -3.74 12.36
CA VAL A 101 -4.05 -4.55 12.99
C VAL A 101 -4.92 -5.18 11.92
N ALA A 102 -5.30 -6.44 12.08
CA ALA A 102 -6.26 -7.07 11.18
C ALA A 102 -7.69 -6.88 11.69
N SER A 103 -8.61 -6.52 10.80
CA SER A 103 -10.04 -6.64 11.09
C SER A 103 -10.43 -8.12 11.19
N ALA A 104 -11.48 -8.42 11.97
CA ALA A 104 -11.92 -9.79 12.20
C ALA A 104 -12.36 -10.44 10.87
N GLY A 105 -11.69 -11.55 10.49
CA GLY A 105 -11.94 -12.23 9.22
C GLY A 105 -11.45 -11.47 7.98
N GLY A 106 -10.76 -10.34 8.18
CA GLY A 106 -10.24 -9.50 7.13
C GLY A 106 -8.98 -10.06 6.48
N ASN A 107 -8.82 -9.72 5.20
CA ASN A 107 -7.52 -9.77 4.56
C ASN A 107 -6.73 -8.55 5.08
N SER A 108 -5.55 -8.76 5.65
CA SER A 108 -4.75 -7.70 6.27
C SER A 108 -3.25 -7.98 6.13
N GLY A 109 -2.42 -6.94 6.09
CA GLY A 109 -0.99 -7.05 5.85
C GLY A 109 -0.28 -5.70 5.81
N GLY A 110 1.06 -5.70 5.79
CA GLY A 110 1.82 -4.45 5.71
C GLY A 110 1.56 -3.70 4.40
N ILE A 111 1.61 -4.43 3.28
CA ILE A 111 1.35 -3.91 1.95
C ILE A 111 0.34 -4.84 1.26
N GLY A 112 -0.74 -4.29 0.72
CA GLY A 112 -1.78 -5.02 0.00
C GLY A 112 -2.03 -4.41 -1.37
N MET A 113 -1.43 -4.97 -2.41
CA MET A 113 -1.57 -4.45 -3.78
C MET A 113 -2.35 -5.46 -4.60
N TRP A 114 -3.60 -5.13 -4.92
CA TRP A 114 -4.41 -5.89 -5.85
C TRP A 114 -4.38 -5.20 -7.21
N HIS A 115 -4.37 -6.02 -8.26
CA HIS A 115 -4.57 -5.53 -9.62
C HIS A 115 -3.58 -4.42 -9.97
N SER A 116 -2.31 -4.76 -9.77
CA SER A 116 -1.20 -3.84 -9.91
C SER A 116 0.02 -4.57 -10.44
N LYS A 117 0.89 -3.84 -11.14
CA LYS A 117 2.17 -4.38 -11.64
C LYS A 117 3.32 -3.38 -11.53
N ASP A 118 4.53 -3.84 -11.85
CA ASP A 118 5.75 -3.01 -11.91
C ASP A 118 6.10 -2.31 -10.58
N TRP A 119 5.72 -2.93 -9.47
CA TRP A 119 6.07 -2.51 -8.13
C TRP A 119 7.47 -2.93 -7.69
N ILE A 120 8.11 -2.06 -6.92
CA ILE A 120 9.39 -2.33 -6.25
C ILE A 120 9.19 -2.17 -4.75
N VAL A 121 9.41 -3.25 -4.00
CA VAL A 121 9.38 -3.24 -2.53
C VAL A 121 10.76 -3.66 -2.03
N ARG A 122 11.56 -2.70 -1.54
CA ARG A 122 12.97 -2.94 -1.18
C ARG A 122 13.33 -2.34 0.17
N ASN A 123 14.16 -3.04 0.93
CA ASN A 123 14.76 -2.54 2.19
C ASN A 123 13.73 -2.05 3.23
N ASN A 124 12.52 -2.58 3.21
CA ASN A 124 11.51 -2.27 4.22
C ASN A 124 11.63 -3.22 5.40
N ARG A 125 11.35 -2.71 6.60
CA ARG A 125 11.24 -3.52 7.81
C ARG A 125 9.78 -3.65 8.20
N PHE A 126 9.30 -4.88 8.37
CA PHE A 126 7.95 -5.19 8.84
C PHE A 126 8.01 -5.76 10.26
N THR A 127 7.16 -5.27 11.17
CA THR A 127 7.06 -5.83 12.52
C THR A 127 5.65 -5.69 13.09
N HIS A 128 5.17 -6.71 13.81
CA HIS A 128 3.81 -6.74 14.38
C HIS A 128 2.68 -6.53 13.35
N ILE A 129 2.68 -7.33 12.28
CA ILE A 129 1.65 -7.29 11.25
C ILE A 129 0.56 -8.35 11.56
N GLY A 130 -0.71 -7.95 11.48
CA GLY A 130 -1.86 -8.83 11.68
C GLY A 130 -2.16 -9.14 13.14
N ARG A 131 -1.99 -8.16 14.05
CA ARG A 131 -1.96 -8.39 15.51
C ARG A 131 -3.26 -8.89 16.16
N TRP A 132 -4.30 -9.26 15.41
CA TRP A 132 -5.54 -9.85 15.93
C TRP A 132 -6.10 -10.89 14.94
N ASN A 133 -6.21 -12.15 15.36
CA ASN A 133 -6.99 -13.24 14.72
C ASN A 133 -6.80 -13.59 13.23
N CYS A 134 -5.83 -13.05 12.51
CA CYS A 134 -5.51 -13.50 11.15
C CYS A 134 -4.16 -14.22 11.12
N ARG A 135 -4.12 -15.42 10.51
CA ARG A 135 -2.88 -16.15 10.23
C ARG A 135 -1.92 -15.19 9.53
N GLY A 136 -0.90 -14.74 10.29
CA GLY A 136 0.04 -13.71 9.90
C GLY A 136 0.60 -14.00 8.53
N SER A 137 0.31 -13.12 7.59
CA SER A 137 0.78 -13.28 6.23
C SER A 137 1.26 -11.93 5.74
N THR A 138 2.59 -11.78 5.65
CA THR A 138 3.22 -10.93 4.65
C THR A 138 2.89 -11.54 3.28
N ARG A 139 1.66 -11.34 2.79
CA ARG A 139 1.27 -11.77 1.45
C ARG A 139 1.71 -10.69 0.47
N PHE A 140 2.71 -11.02 -0.32
CA PHE A 140 2.83 -10.43 -1.65
C PHE A 140 1.82 -11.18 -2.52
N TRP A 141 0.72 -10.52 -2.89
CA TRP A 141 -0.19 -11.08 -3.89
C TRP A 141 0.22 -10.51 -5.24
N ASP A 142 1.05 -11.26 -5.97
CA ASP A 142 1.22 -11.02 -7.40
C ASP A 142 0.08 -11.75 -8.12
N GLY A 143 -0.97 -10.98 -8.38
CA GLY A 143 -2.12 -11.41 -9.17
C GLY A 143 -2.09 -10.80 -10.56
N ALA A 144 -0.98 -10.83 -11.30
CA ALA A 144 -0.99 -10.68 -12.76
C ALA A 144 0.33 -11.15 -13.42
N LEU A 145 0.28 -12.39 -13.96
CA LEU A 145 1.11 -12.92 -15.06
C LEU A 145 2.65 -12.81 -14.94
N ALA A 146 3.25 -13.96 -14.64
CA ALA A 146 4.57 -14.29 -15.14
C ALA A 146 4.56 -14.34 -16.68
N VAL A 147 5.26 -13.40 -17.32
CA VAL A 147 6.01 -13.59 -18.59
C VAL A 147 7.25 -12.71 -18.54
#